data_AF-U4KGD7-F1
#
_entry.id   AF-U4KGD7-F1
#
_cell.length_a   1.000
_cell.length_b   1.000
_cell.length_c   1.000
_cell.angle_alpha   90.00
_cell.angle_beta   90.00
_cell.angle_gamma   90.00
#
_symmetry.space_group_name_H-M   'P 1'
#
loop_
_entity.id
_entity.type
_entity.pdbx_description
1 polymer ?
#
loop_
_entity_poly.entity_id
_entity_poly.type
_entity_poly.pdbx_seq_one_letter_code
_entity_poly.pdbx_strand_id
1 'polypeptide(L)' 'MRVENFINTYISNLVAPGTQVVENDAFFDYVDSFSFIDLITNVESEFGFAVDLMTVDFDLNATIRQVLDWFNLHDR' A
#
# COMPACT_ATOMS: atom_id res chain seq x y z
N MET A 1 1.61 -10.00 -7.02
CA MET A 1 0.52 -9.69 -7.99
C MET A 1 -0.91 -9.65 -7.40
N ARG A 2 -1.37 -10.55 -6.50
CA ARG A 2 -2.73 -10.40 -5.90
C ARG A 2 -2.79 -9.25 -4.88
N VAL A 3 -1.77 -9.11 -4.03
CA VAL A 3 -1.63 -8.02 -3.05
C VAL A 3 -1.53 -6.65 -3.73
N GLU A 4 -0.77 -6.54 -4.82
CA GLU A 4 -0.63 -5.28 -5.58
C GLU A 4 -1.96 -4.78 -6.15
N ASN A 5 -2.76 -5.67 -6.75
CA ASN A 5 -4.08 -5.31 -7.26
C ASN A 5 -5.01 -4.85 -6.13
N PHE A 6 -4.91 -5.48 -4.96
CA PHE A 6 -5.67 -5.07 -3.78
C PHE A 6 -5.27 -3.67 -3.31
N ILE A 7 -3.97 -3.42 -3.15
CA ILE A 7 -3.45 -2.11 -2.73
C ILE A 7 -3.82 -1.01 -3.74
N ASN A 8 -3.65 -1.25 -5.03
CA ASN A 8 -4.03 -0.29 -6.06
C ASN A 8 -5.54 0.02 -6.04
N THR A 9 -6.38 -0.99 -5.79
CA THR A 9 -7.83 -0.80 -5.61
C THR A 9 -8.13 0.01 -4.35
N TYR A 10 -7.43 -0.27 -3.25
CA TYR A 10 -7.57 0.47 -2.00
C TYR A 10 -7.22 1.96 -2.18
N ILE A 11 -6.06 2.28 -2.78
CA ILE A 11 -5.66 3.66 -3.08
C ILE A 11 -6.69 4.34 -4.00
N SER A 12 -7.17 3.63 -5.03
CA SER A 12 -8.18 4.16 -5.95
C SER A 12 -9.50 4.53 -5.26
N ASN A 13 -9.85 3.85 -4.16
CA ASN A 13 -11.05 4.14 -3.38
C ASN A 13 -10.89 5.33 -2.43
N LEU A 14 -9.65 5.69 -2.08
CA LEU A 14 -9.35 6.84 -1.22
C LEU A 14 -9.32 8.16 -1.98
N VAL A 15 -9.03 8.12 -3.29
CA VAL A 15 -8.93 9.31 -4.13
C VAL A 15 -10.25 9.68 -4.79
N ALA A 16 -10.40 10.95 -5.17
CA ALA A 16 -11.59 11.41 -5.89
C ALA A 16 -11.74 10.69 -7.24
N PRO A 17 -12.97 10.37 -7.69
CA PRO A 17 -13.20 9.76 -8.99
C PRO A 17 -12.56 10.55 -10.13
N GLY A 18 -11.81 9.88 -11.00
CA GLY A 18 -11.09 10.50 -12.11
C GLY A 18 -9.68 10.99 -11.78
N THR A 19 -9.23 10.86 -10.51
CA THR A 19 -7.82 11.04 -10.15
C THR A 19 -6.99 9.94 -10.80
N GLN A 20 -6.01 10.33 -11.61
CA GLN A 20 -5.04 9.38 -12.15
C GLN A 20 -3.94 9.17 -11.11
N VAL A 21 -3.87 7.96 -10.56
CA VAL A 21 -2.80 7.53 -9.64
C VAL A 21 -1.72 6.84 -10.46
N VAL A 22 -0.47 7.27 -10.33
CA VAL A 22 0.67 6.70 -11.06
C VAL A 22 1.65 6.07 -10.07
N GLU A 23 2.27 4.94 -10.43
CA GLU A 23 3.14 4.18 -9.50
C GLU A 23 4.36 4.98 -8.98
N ASN A 24 4.76 6.04 -9.69
CA ASN A 24 5.88 6.90 -9.31
C ASN A 24 5.47 8.07 -8.40
N ASP A 25 4.18 8.23 -8.12
CA ASP A 25 3.70 9.26 -7.21
C ASP A 25 4.02 8.87 -5.76
N ALA A 26 4.14 9.86 -4.88
CA ALA A 26 4.36 9.62 -3.45
C ALA A 26 3.15 8.93 -2.84
N PHE A 27 3.36 7.80 -2.18
CA PHE A 27 2.29 6.99 -1.60
C PHE A 27 1.51 7.76 -0.53
N PHE A 28 2.24 8.50 0.32
CA PHE A 28 1.65 9.25 1.43
C PHE A 28 0.94 10.54 1.02
N ASP A 29 0.95 10.92 -0.26
CA ASP A 29 0.08 11.97 -0.79
C ASP A 29 -1.39 11.49 -0.91
N TYR A 30 -1.60 10.16 -1.00
CA TYR A 30 -2.94 9.55 -1.12
C TYR A 30 -3.38 8.79 0.13
N VAL A 31 -2.42 8.26 0.88
CA VAL A 31 -2.68 7.39 2.03
C VAL A 31 -2.07 8.03 3.26
N ASP A 32 -2.91 8.54 4.16
CA ASP A 32 -2.42 9.05 5.44
C ASP A 32 -1.98 7.91 6.38
N SER A 33 -1.37 8.27 7.51
CA SER A 33 -0.84 7.29 8.46
C SER A 33 -1.91 6.37 9.07
N PHE A 34 -3.16 6.82 9.20
CA PHE A 34 -4.25 5.97 9.72
C PHE A 34 -4.74 5.00 8.64
N SER A 35 -4.91 5.49 7.42
CA SER A 35 -5.26 4.72 6.24
C SER A 35 -4.19 3.68 5.91
N PHE A 36 -2.92 3.96 6.19
CA PHE A 36 -1.85 2.97 6.05
C PHE A 36 -2.01 1.80 7.05
N ILE A 37 -2.33 2.08 8.32
CA ILE A 37 -2.59 1.03 9.31
C ILE A 37 -3.84 0.22 8.93
N ASP A 38 -4.87 0.87 8.43
CA ASP A 38 -6.08 0.20 7.92
C ASP A 38 -5.77 -0.67 6.70
N LEU A 39 -4.92 -0.19 5.79
CA LEU A 39 -4.44 -0.97 4.64
C LEU A 39 -3.74 -2.25 5.11
N ILE A 40 -2.82 -2.14 6.07
CA ILE A 40 -2.10 -3.28 6.63
C ILE A 40 -3.09 -4.30 7.20
N THR A 41 -4.02 -3.85 8.04
CA THR A 41 -5.06 -4.71 8.65
C THR A 41 -5.90 -5.41 7.58
N ASN A 42 -6.26 -4.70 6.51
CA ASN A 42 -7.04 -5.26 5.41
C ASN A 42 -6.24 -6.29 4.60
N VAL A 43 -4.95 -6.05 4.35
CA VAL A 43 -4.06 -7.02 3.68
C VAL A 43 -3.92 -8.27 4.55
N GLU A 44 -3.67 -8.14 5.85
CA GLU A 44 -3.54 -9.28 6.76
C GLU A 44 -4.83 -10.13 6.79
N SER A 45 -5.99 -9.48 6.81
CA SER A 45 -7.30 -10.14 6.80
C SER A 45 -7.60 -10.87 5.49
N GLU A 46 -7.32 -10.24 4.34
CA GLU A 46 -7.62 -10.80 3.01
C GLU A 46 -6.72 -11.97 2.66
N PHE A 47 -5.44 -11.92 3.06
CA PHE A 47 -4.43 -12.90 2.64
C PHE A 47 -4.00 -13.86 3.75
N GLY A 48 -4.43 -13.65 4.99
CA GLY A 48 -4.23 -14.59 6.10
C GLY A 48 -2.79 -14.67 6.60
N PHE A 49 -1.98 -13.63 6.38
CA PHE A 49 -0.61 -13.52 6.90
C PHE A 49 -0.46 -12.23 7.70
N ALA A 50 0.54 -12.19 8.58
CA ALA A 50 0.88 -11.00 9.36
C ALA A 50 1.95 -10.18 8.62
N VAL A 51 1.80 -8.86 8.63
CA VAL A 51 2.77 -7.91 8.07
C VAL A 51 3.61 -7.35 9.22
N ASP A 52 4.92 -7.58 9.19
CA ASP A 52 5.82 -7.02 10.19
C ASP A 52 6.17 -5.57 9.86
N LEU A 53 5.55 -4.62 10.55
CA LEU A 53 5.83 -3.19 10.36
C LEU A 53 7.28 -2.79 10.72
N MET A 54 8.01 -3.62 11.46
CA MET A 54 9.42 -3.37 11.77
C MET A 54 10.34 -3.58 10.57
N THR A 55 9.86 -4.20 9.50
CA THR A 55 10.62 -4.40 8.25
C THR A 55 10.39 -3.30 7.22
N VAL A 56 9.56 -2.29 7.52
CA VAL A 56 9.35 -1.13 6.65
C VAL A 56 10.69 -0.41 6.46
N ASP A 57 11.17 -0.37 5.21
CA ASP A 57 12.47 0.17 4.83
C ASP A 57 12.37 1.45 3.98
N PHE A 58 11.16 2.00 3.86
CA PHE A 58 10.88 3.22 3.10
C PHE A 58 10.44 4.37 4.01
N ASP A 59 10.62 5.60 3.55
CA ASP A 59 10.27 6.82 4.28
C ASP A 59 8.94 7.44 3.78
N LEU A 60 8.59 8.61 4.30
CA LEU A 60 7.36 9.33 3.89
C LEU A 60 7.38 9.81 2.43
N ASN A 61 8.53 9.78 1.75
CA ASN A 61 8.65 10.13 0.33
C ASN A 61 8.59 8.89 -0.56
N ALA A 62 8.33 7.70 0.00
CA ALA A 62 8.21 6.47 -0.75
C ALA A 62 7.17 6.59 -1.88
N THR A 63 7.55 6.15 -3.07
CA THR A 63 6.64 6.01 -4.19
C THR A 63 5.70 4.82 -3.97
N ILE A 64 4.53 4.84 -4.63
CA ILE A 64 3.61 3.70 -4.62
C ILE A 64 4.33 2.41 -5.04
N ARG A 65 5.18 2.46 -6.08
CA ARG A 65 5.97 1.29 -6.51
C ARG A 65 6.84 0.72 -5.40
N GLN A 66 7.55 1.58 -4.66
CA GLN A 66 8.42 1.13 -3.55
C GLN A 66 7.61 0.44 -2.44
N VAL A 67 6.43 0.96 -2.11
CA VAL A 67 5.54 0.33 -1.12
C VAL A 67 5.03 -1.02 -1.64
N LEU A 68 4.64 -1.11 -2.91
CA LEU A 68 4.22 -2.37 -3.54
C LEU A 68 5.35 -3.42 -3.55
N ASP A 69 6.57 -3.01 -3.88
CA ASP A 69 7.75 -3.87 -3.87
C ASP A 69 8.02 -4.40 -2.46
N TRP A 70 7.87 -3.56 -1.43
CA TRP A 70 7.99 -3.99 -0.04
C TRP A 70 6.95 -5.05 0.33
N PHE A 71 5.67 -4.89 -0.05
CA PHE A 71 4.65 -5.92 0.18
C PHE A 71 4.95 -7.24 -0.56
N ASN A 72 5.48 -7.19 -1.78
CA ASN A 72 5.83 -8.38 -2.55
C ASN A 72 6.97 -9.20 -1.92
N LEU A 73 7.89 -8.57 -1.17
CA LEU A 73 8.94 -9.28 -0.46
C LEU A 73 8.39 -10.14 0.70
N HIS A 74 7.20 -9.80 1.19
CA HIS A 74 6.53 -10.46 2.32
C HIS A 74 5.45 -11.48 1.89
N ASP A 75 5.11 -11.56 0.59
CA ASP A 75 4.18 -12.55 -0.02
C ASP A 75 4.85 -13.94 -0.22
N ARG A 76 5.80 -14.33 0.64
CA ARG A 76 6.60 -15.58 0.51
C ARG A 76 6.36 -16.60 1.61
#